data_AF-A0A024UXZ9-F1
#
_entry.id   AF-A0A024UXZ9-F1
#
_cell.length_a   1.000
_cell.length_b   1.000
_cell.length_c   1.000
_cell.angle_alpha   90.00
_cell.angle_beta   90.00
_cell.angle_gamma   90.00
#
_symmetry.space_group_name_H-M   'P 1'
#
loop_
_entity.id
_entity.type
_entity.pdbx_description
1 polymer ?
#
loop_
_entity_poly.entity_id
_entity_poly.type
_entity_poly.pdbx_seq_one_letter_code
_entity_poly.pdbx_strand_id
1 'polypeptide(L)'
;MENYRRAYHSGSWYTNKREVLKSKIEESFKRANAQKQNVKAAICPHAGYDYALETNSHVYASIDVENVKNIFILGPNHHIYNKGFLFPRVEKYETPFGFLQINKQIISDIIKSDTHN
;
A
#
# COMPACT_ATOMS: atom_id res chain seq x y z
N MET A 1 -17.22 8.31 16.05
CA MET A 1 -17.23 7.48 14.82
C MET A 1 -15.78 7.34 14.34
N GLU A 2 -15.31 6.12 14.10
CA GLU A 2 -13.97 5.93 13.50
C GLU A 2 -13.90 6.57 12.12
N ASN A 3 -12.97 7.50 11.93
CA ASN A 3 -12.75 8.15 10.64
C ASN A 3 -11.85 7.29 9.75
N TYR A 4 -12.16 7.17 8.47
CA TYR A 4 -11.40 6.38 7.51
C TYR A 4 -11.13 7.18 6.24
N ARG A 5 -10.03 6.86 5.55
CA ARG A 5 -9.75 7.41 4.22
C ARG A 5 -10.41 6.52 3.18
N ARG A 6 -11.28 7.11 2.36
CA ARG A 6 -11.93 6.43 1.23
C ARG A 6 -10.94 6.01 0.15
N ALA A 7 -11.27 4.94 -0.57
CA ALA A 7 -10.53 4.48 -1.73
C ALA A 7 -10.79 5.38 -2.97
N TYR A 8 -10.36 6.64 -2.93
CA TYR A 8 -10.72 7.67 -3.94
C TYR A 8 -10.38 7.33 -5.40
N HIS A 9 -9.42 6.44 -5.64
CA HIS A 9 -9.00 6.03 -6.99
C HIS A 9 -9.63 4.69 -7.44
N SER A 10 -10.47 4.09 -6.60
CA SER A 10 -11.24 2.88 -6.92
C SER A 10 -12.28 3.19 -7.99
N GLY A 11 -12.31 2.39 -9.05
CA GLY A 11 -13.15 2.59 -10.23
C GLY A 11 -12.52 3.42 -11.33
N SER A 12 -11.31 3.97 -11.13
CA SER A 12 -10.57 4.72 -12.16
C SER A 12 -9.16 4.16 -12.38
N TRP A 13 -8.34 4.08 -11.34
CA TRP A 13 -6.96 3.55 -11.44
C TRP A 13 -6.91 2.03 -11.35
N TYR A 14 -7.92 1.44 -10.74
CA TYR A 14 -8.17 0.01 -10.64
C TYR A 14 -9.68 -0.20 -10.53
N THR A 15 -10.16 -1.41 -10.83
CA THR A 15 -11.61 -1.70 -10.73
C THR A 15 -12.10 -1.66 -9.29
N ASN A 16 -13.28 -1.11 -9.07
CA ASN A 16 -13.96 -1.12 -7.77
C ASN A 16 -14.66 -2.45 -7.47
N LYS A 17 -14.72 -3.38 -8.43
CA LYS A 17 -15.33 -4.70 -8.26
C LYS A 17 -14.32 -5.63 -7.60
N ARG A 18 -14.52 -5.91 -6.31
CA ARG A 18 -13.66 -6.77 -5.47
C ARG A 18 -13.21 -8.05 -6.17
N GLU A 19 -14.14 -8.85 -6.67
CA GLU A 19 -13.82 -10.15 -7.26
C GLU A 19 -13.03 -10.02 -8.57
N VAL A 20 -13.36 -9.03 -9.41
CA VAL A 20 -12.60 -8.76 -10.64
C VAL A 20 -11.17 -8.33 -10.29
N LEU A 21 -11.01 -7.46 -9.30
CA LEU A 21 -9.70 -7.01 -8.84
C LEU A 21 -8.88 -8.17 -8.28
N LYS A 22 -9.52 -9.02 -7.44
CA LYS A 22 -8.90 -10.20 -6.86
C LYS A 22 -8.36 -11.13 -7.94
N SER A 23 -9.19 -11.51 -8.90
CA SER A 23 -8.81 -12.43 -9.97
C SER A 23 -7.66 -11.86 -10.80
N LYS A 24 -7.69 -10.57 -11.16
CA LYS A 24 -6.59 -9.91 -11.90
C LYS A 24 -5.27 -9.97 -11.12
N ILE A 25 -5.28 -9.68 -9.82
CA ILE A 25 -4.08 -9.73 -8.98
C ILE A 25 -3.56 -11.17 -8.87
N GLU A 26 -4.43 -12.13 -8.56
CA GLU A 26 -4.04 -13.54 -8.41
C GLU A 26 -3.49 -14.14 -9.70
N GLU A 27 -4.10 -13.84 -10.85
CA GLU A 27 -3.58 -14.25 -12.16
C GLU A 27 -2.21 -13.63 -12.45
N SER A 28 -2.05 -12.34 -12.17
CA SER A 28 -0.78 -11.66 -12.37
C SER A 28 0.32 -12.19 -11.44
N PHE A 29 -0.02 -12.56 -10.20
CA PHE A 29 0.92 -13.22 -9.28
C PHE A 29 1.33 -14.62 -9.77
N LYS A 30 0.38 -15.39 -10.31
CA LYS A 30 0.68 -16.69 -10.94
C LYS A 30 1.62 -16.53 -12.14
N ARG A 31 1.38 -15.55 -13.01
CA ARG A 31 2.25 -15.26 -14.17
C ARG A 31 3.65 -14.82 -13.74
N ALA A 32 3.76 -13.99 -12.71
CA ALA A 32 5.04 -13.54 -12.19
C ALA A 32 5.89 -14.71 -11.67
N ASN A 33 5.24 -15.77 -11.14
CA ASN A 33 5.86 -17.02 -10.67
C ASN A 33 7.15 -16.78 -9.84
N ALA A 34 7.10 -15.78 -8.97
CA ALA A 34 8.28 -15.33 -8.26
C ALA A 34 8.55 -16.19 -7.03
N GLN A 35 9.83 -16.45 -6.76
CA GLN A 35 10.24 -17.09 -5.51
C GLN A 35 10.11 -16.09 -4.36
N LYS A 36 9.43 -16.50 -3.30
CA LYS A 36 9.29 -15.70 -2.08
C LYS A 36 10.63 -15.53 -1.37
N GLN A 37 10.86 -14.33 -0.85
CA GLN A 37 12.07 -13.89 -0.19
C GLN A 37 11.73 -13.07 1.05
N ASN A 38 12.57 -13.20 2.07
CA ASN A 38 12.52 -12.35 3.25
C ASN A 38 13.12 -10.98 2.91
N VAL A 39 12.27 -10.00 2.61
CA VAL A 39 12.69 -8.64 2.27
C VAL A 39 12.39 -7.65 3.39
N LYS A 40 13.23 -6.60 3.50
CA LYS A 40 13.00 -5.47 4.40
C LYS A 40 12.35 -4.27 3.72
N ALA A 41 12.53 -4.15 2.40
CA ALA A 41 11.98 -3.09 1.59
C ALA A 41 11.75 -3.60 0.17
N ALA A 42 10.83 -2.94 -0.54
CA ALA A 42 10.52 -3.20 -1.93
C ALA A 42 10.13 -1.89 -2.62
N ILE A 43 10.43 -1.76 -3.91
CA ILE A 43 10.08 -0.60 -4.72
C ILE A 43 9.14 -1.08 -5.82
N CYS A 44 8.02 -0.36 -6.01
CA CYS A 44 7.02 -0.70 -7.01
C CYS A 44 6.40 0.56 -7.62
N PRO A 45 5.95 0.51 -8.89
CA PRO A 45 5.21 1.60 -9.50
C PRO A 45 3.81 1.79 -8.89
N HIS A 46 3.33 3.04 -8.90
CA HIS A 46 2.00 3.40 -8.42
C HIS A 46 1.08 3.93 -9.54
N ALA A 47 1.39 3.61 -10.80
CA ALA A 47 0.50 3.90 -11.93
C ALA A 47 -0.76 3.00 -11.89
N GLY A 48 -1.77 3.34 -12.71
CA GLY A 48 -2.99 2.55 -12.83
C GLY A 48 -2.70 1.08 -13.18
N TYR A 49 -3.55 0.17 -12.71
CA TYR A 49 -3.27 -1.27 -12.78
C TYR A 49 -3.23 -1.83 -14.20
N ASP A 50 -3.90 -1.18 -15.16
CA ASP A 50 -3.79 -1.57 -16.56
C ASP A 50 -2.38 -1.37 -17.13
N TYR A 51 -1.53 -0.55 -16.48
CA TYR A 51 -0.13 -0.31 -16.87
C TYR A 51 0.88 -0.94 -15.91
N ALA A 52 0.58 -0.95 -14.61
CA ALA A 52 1.56 -1.25 -13.56
C ALA A 52 1.39 -2.63 -12.90
N LEU A 53 0.25 -3.31 -13.09
CA LEU A 53 -0.07 -4.50 -12.29
C LEU A 53 0.95 -5.63 -12.49
N GLU A 54 1.44 -5.83 -13.70
CA GLU A 54 2.40 -6.89 -14.00
C GLU A 54 3.74 -6.64 -13.28
N THR A 55 4.29 -5.43 -13.41
CA THR A 55 5.50 -5.02 -12.69
C THR A 55 5.32 -5.10 -11.17
N ASN A 56 4.17 -4.64 -10.66
CA ASN A 56 3.83 -4.78 -9.24
C ASN A 56 3.81 -6.24 -8.78
N SER A 57 3.37 -7.15 -9.65
CA SER A 57 3.27 -8.58 -9.31
C SER A 57 4.62 -9.23 -9.14
N HIS A 58 5.63 -8.90 -9.95
CA HIS A 58 7.00 -9.37 -9.74
C HIS A 58 7.56 -8.95 -8.38
N VAL A 59 7.18 -7.76 -7.90
CA VAL A 59 7.63 -7.27 -6.59
C VAL A 59 6.87 -7.97 -5.47
N TYR A 60 5.54 -7.84 -5.44
CA TYR A 60 4.73 -8.31 -4.31
C TYR A 60 4.67 -9.83 -4.20
N ALA A 61 4.69 -10.58 -5.31
CA ALA A 61 4.71 -12.04 -5.27
C ALA A 61 6.04 -12.59 -4.71
N SER A 62 7.13 -11.81 -4.78
CA SER A 62 8.43 -12.16 -4.23
C SER A 62 8.52 -11.94 -2.72
N ILE A 63 7.52 -11.34 -2.07
CA ILE A 63 7.60 -11.01 -0.64
C ILE A 63 7.07 -12.18 0.19
N ASP A 64 7.92 -12.71 1.07
CA ASP A 64 7.46 -13.56 2.16
C ASP A 64 6.85 -12.70 3.28
N VAL A 65 5.56 -12.90 3.54
CA VAL A 65 4.78 -12.14 4.52
C VAL A 65 4.57 -12.88 5.83
N GLU A 66 5.03 -14.13 5.96
CA GLU A 66 4.74 -14.98 7.14
C GLU A 66 5.10 -14.28 8.47
N ASN A 67 6.21 -13.55 8.48
CA ASN A 67 6.72 -12.86 9.68
C ASN A 67 6.56 -11.32 9.62
N VAL A 68 5.78 -10.79 8.67
CA VAL A 68 5.56 -9.35 8.50
C VAL A 68 4.41 -8.88 9.38
N LYS A 69 4.72 -8.06 10.39
CA LYS A 69 3.72 -7.50 11.32
C LYS A 69 3.25 -6.09 10.94
N ASN A 70 4.12 -5.29 10.34
CA ASN A 70 3.85 -3.91 9.97
C ASN A 70 4.39 -3.64 8.56
N ILE A 71 3.59 -2.97 7.74
CA ILE A 71 3.97 -2.56 6.39
C ILE A 71 3.98 -1.03 6.36
N PHE A 72 5.13 -0.47 5.97
CA PHE A 72 5.28 0.96 5.75
C PHE A 72 5.11 1.24 4.25
N ILE A 73 4.21 2.15 3.91
CA ILE A 73 4.02 2.60 2.53
C ILE A 73 4.50 4.05 2.44
N LEU A 74 5.63 4.25 1.77
CA LEU A 74 6.21 5.57 1.54
C LEU A 74 5.92 5.97 0.09
N GLY A 75 5.14 7.03 -0.10
CA GLY A 75 4.76 7.53 -1.42
C GLY A 75 5.12 9.01 -1.57
N PRO A 76 5.51 9.45 -2.78
CA PRO A 76 5.69 10.88 -3.05
C PRO A 76 4.36 11.62 -2.97
N ASN A 77 4.43 12.90 -2.58
CA ASN A 77 3.29 13.80 -2.63
C ASN A 77 3.28 14.54 -3.97
N HIS A 78 2.24 14.31 -4.78
CA HIS A 78 2.10 14.92 -6.11
C HIS A 78 1.25 16.20 -6.12
N HIS A 79 0.65 16.59 -4.99
CA HIS A 79 -0.37 17.65 -4.96
C HIS A 79 0.06 18.92 -4.26
N ILE A 80 0.82 18.79 -3.16
CA ILE A 80 1.24 19.94 -2.37
C ILE A 80 2.74 19.85 -2.12
N TYR A 81 3.38 21.01 -2.11
CA TYR A 81 4.74 21.12 -1.63
C TYR A 81 4.73 20.97 -0.10
N ASN A 82 5.59 20.10 0.42
CA ASN A 82 5.83 19.99 1.85
C ASN A 82 7.31 19.66 2.10
N LYS A 83 7.84 20.17 3.21
CA LYS A 83 9.11 19.71 3.78
C LYS A 83 8.79 18.67 4.85
N GLY A 84 9.52 17.55 4.88
CA GLY A 84 9.31 16.46 5.83
C GLY A 84 8.26 15.42 5.42
N PHE A 85 7.89 14.54 6.36
CA PHE A 85 6.93 13.45 6.13
C PHE A 85 5.51 13.85 6.54
N LEU A 86 4.52 13.32 5.82
CA LEU A 86 3.10 13.48 6.15
C LEU A 86 2.54 12.16 6.67
N PHE A 87 1.83 12.22 7.80
CA PHE A 87 1.17 11.07 8.41
C PHE A 87 -0.36 11.15 8.25
N PRO A 88 -1.04 10.00 8.08
CA PRO A 88 -2.50 9.96 8.04
C PRO A 88 -3.12 10.40 9.37
N ARG A 89 -4.23 11.14 9.30
CA ARG A 89 -5.05 11.57 10.46
C ARG A 89 -6.33 10.74 10.66
N VAL A 90 -6.39 9.58 10.02
CA VAL A 90 -7.54 8.65 10.06
C VAL A 90 -7.14 7.36 10.77
N GLU A 91 -8.11 6.49 11.06
CA GLU A 91 -7.91 5.20 11.74
C GLU A 91 -7.52 4.09 10.76
N LYS A 92 -8.11 4.14 9.57
CA LYS A 92 -8.04 3.06 8.59
C LYS A 92 -8.15 3.56 7.16
N TYR A 93 -7.63 2.76 6.23
CA TYR A 93 -7.77 2.95 4.79
C TYR A 93 -8.81 1.98 4.26
N GLU A 94 -9.78 2.50 3.51
CA GLU A 94 -10.70 1.66 2.74
C GLU A 94 -9.97 1.05 1.54
N THR A 95 -10.26 -0.22 1.26
CA THR A 95 -9.87 -0.91 0.02
C THR A 95 -11.05 -1.73 -0.48
N PRO A 96 -11.06 -2.16 -1.77
CA PRO A 96 -12.05 -3.12 -2.26
C PRO A 96 -12.08 -4.45 -1.48
N PHE A 97 -11.01 -4.77 -0.75
CA PHE A 97 -10.88 -5.98 0.06
C PHE A 97 -11.33 -5.80 1.51
N GLY A 98 -11.66 -4.58 1.93
CA GLY A 98 -12.00 -4.22 3.31
C GLY A 98 -11.09 -3.13 3.86
N PHE A 99 -11.21 -2.85 5.15
CA PHE A 99 -10.41 -1.82 5.81
C PHE A 99 -9.04 -2.34 6.25
N LEU A 100 -8.01 -1.52 6.03
CA LEU A 100 -6.67 -1.72 6.57
C LEU A 100 -6.45 -0.77 7.75
N GLN A 101 -6.15 -1.31 8.92
CA GLN A 101 -5.91 -0.54 10.15
C GLN A 101 -4.53 0.14 10.12
N ILE A 102 -4.47 1.40 10.56
CA ILE A 102 -3.22 2.13 10.68
C ILE A 102 -2.63 1.89 12.06
N ASN A 103 -1.34 1.54 12.10
CA ASN A 103 -0.62 1.45 13.37
C ASN A 103 -0.27 2.85 13.90
N LYS A 104 -1.18 3.44 14.67
CA LYS A 104 -0.99 4.78 15.25
C LYS A 104 0.06 4.84 16.36
N GLN A 105 0.34 3.72 17.02
CA GLN A 105 1.41 3.67 18.01
C GLN A 105 2.76 3.91 17.33
N ILE A 106 3.05 3.19 16.24
CA ILE A 106 4.28 3.38 15.46
C ILE A 106 4.40 4.81 14.93
N ILE A 107 3.31 5.40 14.42
CA ILE A 107 3.32 6.80 13.96
C ILE A 107 3.68 7.75 15.11
N SER A 108 3.05 7.58 16.28
CA SER A 108 3.37 8.37 17.47
C SER A 108 4.85 8.25 17.85
N ASP A 109 5.40 7.04 17.80
CA ASP A 109 6.79 6.79 18.18
C ASP A 109 7.77 7.42 17.19
N ILE A 110 7.47 7.37 15.88
CA ILE A 110 8.25 8.06 14.84
C ILE A 110 8.25 9.58 15.09
N ILE A 111 7.08 10.18 15.29
CA ILE A 111 6.95 11.62 15.53
C ILE A 111 7.74 12.05 16.77
N LYS A 112 7.71 11.26 17.85
CA LYS A 112 8.49 11.55 19.07
C LYS A 112 9.99 11.41 18.86
N SER A 113 10.41 10.51 17.97
CA SER A 113 11.83 10.28 17.66
C SER A 113 12.40 11.31 16.66
N ASP A 114 11.55 12.08 15.99
CA ASP A 114 12.00 13.09 15.05
C ASP A 114 12.56 14.30 15.80
N THR A 115 13.88 14.43 15.78
CA THR A 115 14.62 15.50 16.46
C THR A 115 14.74 16.77 15.62
N HIS A 116 14.24 16.76 14.38
CA HIS A 116 14.31 17.88 13.46
C HIS A 116 12.92 18.52 13.31
N ASN A 117 12.63 19.52 14.16
CA ASN A 117 11.54 20.47 13.95
C ASN A 117 11.97 21.57 12.98
#